data_AF-A0A3P6TL50-F1
#
_entry.id   AF-A0A3P6TL50-F1
#
_cell.length_a   1.000
_cell.length_b   1.000
_cell.length_c   1.000
_cell.angle_alpha   90.00
_cell.angle_beta   90.00
_cell.angle_gamma   90.00
#
_symmetry.space_group_name_H-M   'P 1'
#
loop_
_entity.id
_entity.type
_entity.pdbx_description
1 polymer ?
#
loop_
_entity_poly.entity_id
_entity_poly.type
_entity_poly.pdbx_seq_one_letter_code
_entity_poly.pdbx_strand_id
1 'polypeptide(L)'
;MGWSLDRYLQIDIDDIFVGARGTRMVESDVRALLESQNAMRRFVTNFTYMLGFSGGYFRNGDDSEDKGDELLVELADHFNWFPHMWRHNHAHEHNSTYLEATMAQNLMFAQNMRLPVRYPYAIAPQHDGVYPVHSELYRAWKKV
;
A
#
# COMPACT_ATOMS: atom_id res chain seq x y z
N MET A 1 -29.27 21.54 16.87
CA MET A 1 -27.89 21.19 16.50
C MET A 1 -27.95 20.41 15.21
N GLY A 2 -27.41 20.93 14.12
CA GLY A 2 -27.33 20.23 12.83
C GLY A 2 -25.92 19.68 12.63
N TRP A 3 -25.80 18.47 12.09
CA TRP A 3 -24.52 17.90 11.67
C TRP A 3 -24.08 18.54 10.35
N SER A 4 -22.76 18.61 10.11
CA SER A 4 -22.23 19.06 8.82
C SER A 4 -22.68 18.13 7.68
N LEU A 5 -22.84 18.70 6.49
CA LEU A 5 -23.07 17.95 5.25
C LEU A 5 -21.78 17.50 4.57
N ASP A 6 -20.62 17.72 5.19
CA ASP A 6 -19.33 17.27 4.67
C ASP A 6 -19.28 15.74 4.52
N ARG A 7 -18.66 15.29 3.43
CA ARG A 7 -18.41 13.87 3.14
C ARG A 7 -16.96 13.71 2.75
N TYR A 8 -16.33 12.66 3.27
CA TYR A 8 -14.95 12.32 2.99
C TYR A 8 -14.93 11.05 2.15
N LEU A 9 -14.02 11.00 1.18
CA LEU A 9 -13.79 9.84 0.32
C LEU A 9 -12.32 9.45 0.42
N GLN A 10 -12.09 8.19 0.74
CA GLN A 10 -10.79 7.54 0.68
C GLN A 10 -10.95 6.28 -0.18
N ILE A 11 -9.97 6.04 -1.06
CA ILE A 11 -9.89 4.81 -1.84
C ILE A 11 -8.51 4.23 -1.61
N ASP A 12 -8.50 3.07 -0.97
CA ASP A 12 -7.32 2.25 -0.74
C ASP A 12 -7.20 1.24 -1.88
N ILE A 13 -6.00 1.12 -2.44
CA ILE A 13 -5.64 0.11 -3.43
C ILE A 13 -4.57 -0.74 -2.79
N ASP A 14 -4.96 -1.92 -2.32
CA ASP A 14 -4.04 -2.93 -1.79
C ASP A 14 -3.20 -3.55 -2.90
N ASP A 15 -2.25 -4.40 -2.53
CA ASP A 15 -1.52 -5.29 -3.45
C ASP A 15 -0.63 -4.60 -4.49
N ILE A 16 -0.17 -3.37 -4.20
CA ILE A 16 0.87 -2.75 -5.02
C ILE A 16 2.16 -3.59 -4.96
N PHE A 17 2.67 -3.89 -6.15
CA PHE A 17 3.74 -4.85 -6.45
C PHE A 17 3.37 -6.32 -6.26
N VAL A 18 2.14 -6.69 -5.90
CA VAL A 18 1.73 -8.09 -5.72
C VAL A 18 1.00 -8.59 -6.97
N GLY A 19 1.04 -9.90 -7.22
CA GLY A 19 0.31 -10.53 -8.31
C GLY A 19 1.13 -11.54 -9.09
N ALA A 20 0.43 -12.42 -9.80
CA ALA A 20 1.04 -13.33 -10.76
C ALA A 20 1.46 -12.56 -12.02
N ARG A 21 2.48 -13.06 -12.73
CA ARG A 21 2.88 -12.51 -14.02
C ARG A 21 1.68 -12.45 -14.99
N GLY A 22 1.52 -11.32 -15.68
CA GLY A 22 0.40 -11.01 -16.56
C GLY A 22 -0.81 -10.38 -15.86
N THR A 23 -0.73 -10.13 -14.55
CA THR A 23 -1.80 -9.49 -13.77
C THR A 23 -1.35 -8.23 -13.03
N ARG A 24 -0.06 -7.90 -13.10
CA ARG A 24 0.52 -6.74 -12.42
C ARG A 24 0.32 -5.49 -13.28
N MET A 25 0.44 -4.32 -12.66
CA MET A 25 0.34 -3.04 -13.36
C MET A 25 1.52 -2.87 -14.32
N VAL A 26 1.24 -2.38 -15.53
CA VAL A 26 2.27 -1.88 -16.46
C VAL A 26 2.25 -0.36 -16.51
N GLU A 27 3.21 0.28 -17.18
CA GLU A 27 3.31 1.75 -17.23
C GLU A 27 2.02 2.45 -17.65
N SER A 28 1.26 1.89 -18.60
CA SER A 28 -0.01 2.48 -19.04
C SER A 28 -1.05 2.52 -17.93
N ASP A 29 -1.10 1.49 -17.08
CA ASP A 29 -2.03 1.44 -15.94
C ASP A 29 -1.66 2.48 -14.89
N VAL A 30 -0.36 2.65 -14.63
CA VAL A 30 0.14 3.65 -13.67
C VAL A 30 -0.19 5.07 -14.13
N ARG A 31 0.00 5.36 -15.43
CA ARG A 31 -0.37 6.67 -16.01
C ARG A 31 -1.88 6.89 -15.93
N ALA A 32 -2.67 5.87 -16.28
CA ALA A 32 -4.13 5.93 -16.17
C ALA A 32 -4.62 6.13 -14.73
N LEU A 33 -3.94 5.55 -13.73
CA LEU A 33 -4.24 5.76 -12.31
C LEU A 33 -4.00 7.22 -11.90
N LEU A 34 -2.89 7.83 -12.34
CA LEU A 34 -2.63 9.24 -12.05
C LEU A 34 -3.61 10.18 -12.78
N GLU A 35 -3.96 9.87 -14.03
CA GLU A 35 -4.96 10.61 -14.79
C GLU A 35 -6.35 10.54 -14.13
N SER A 36 -6.77 9.36 -13.69
CA SER A 36 -8.05 9.17 -12.99
C SER A 36 -8.08 9.92 -11.65
N GLN A 37 -6.98 9.93 -10.90
CA GLN A 37 -6.84 10.75 -9.70
C GLN A 37 -7.04 12.25 -10.00
N ASN A 38 -6.42 12.74 -11.07
CA ASN A 38 -6.56 14.14 -11.48
C ASN A 38 -7.98 14.48 -11.97
N ALA A 39 -8.67 13.53 -12.60
CA ALA A 39 -10.08 13.68 -12.95
C ALA A 39 -10.96 13.73 -11.69
N MET A 40 -10.71 12.85 -10.71
CA MET A 40 -11.44 12.80 -9.44
C MET A 40 -11.30 14.09 -8.62
N ARG A 41 -10.15 14.77 -8.70
CA ARG A 41 -9.92 16.08 -8.06
C ARG A 41 -10.90 17.19 -8.52
N ARG A 42 -11.60 17.00 -9.65
CA ARG A 42 -12.67 17.91 -10.10
C ARG A 42 -13.95 17.78 -9.26
N PHE A 43 -14.13 16.66 -8.57
CA PHE A 43 -15.33 16.34 -7.78
C PHE A 43 -15.04 16.26 -6.27
N VAL A 44 -13.83 15.84 -5.90
CA VAL A 44 -13.40 15.67 -4.51
C VAL A 44 -12.12 16.46 -4.30
N THR A 45 -12.21 17.53 -3.49
CA THR A 45 -11.08 18.41 -3.20
C THR A 45 -9.90 17.62 -2.62
N ASN A 46 -8.70 17.85 -3.15
CA ASN A 46 -7.45 17.21 -2.71
C ASN A 46 -7.46 15.67 -2.75
N PHE A 47 -8.30 15.06 -3.59
CA PHE A 47 -8.33 13.60 -3.73
C PHE A 47 -6.97 13.03 -4.15
N THR A 48 -6.53 12.00 -3.44
CA THR A 48 -5.30 11.26 -3.71
C THR A 48 -5.50 9.80 -3.29
N TYR A 49 -5.18 8.85 -4.17
CA TYR A 49 -5.26 7.42 -3.87
C TYR A 49 -4.29 7.04 -2.75
N MET A 50 -4.68 6.04 -1.95
CA MET A 50 -3.84 5.41 -0.95
C MET A 50 -3.40 4.04 -1.45
N LEU A 51 -2.09 3.85 -1.57
CA LEU A 51 -1.46 2.68 -2.19
C LEU A 51 -0.84 1.79 -1.12
N GLY A 52 -1.40 0.58 -0.98
CA GLY A 52 -0.95 -0.47 -0.07
C GLY A 52 0.13 -1.31 -0.72
N PHE A 53 1.37 -1.21 -0.24
CA PHE A 53 2.51 -1.85 -0.89
C PHE A 53 3.10 -3.04 -0.10
N SER A 54 3.49 -4.07 -0.85
CA SER A 54 4.37 -5.16 -0.40
C SER A 54 5.70 -5.12 -1.15
N GLY A 55 6.71 -4.48 -0.55
CA GLY A 55 7.99 -4.22 -1.21
C GLY A 55 8.78 -5.48 -1.61
N GLY A 56 8.48 -6.62 -0.99
CA GLY A 56 9.15 -7.89 -1.26
C GLY A 56 8.84 -8.48 -2.63
N TYR A 57 7.91 -7.88 -3.37
CA TYR A 57 7.57 -8.24 -4.73
C TYR A 57 7.89 -7.15 -5.76
N PHE A 58 8.59 -6.08 -5.37
CA PHE A 58 9.02 -5.04 -6.31
C PHE A 58 9.91 -5.65 -7.41
N ARG A 59 9.58 -5.36 -8.68
CA ARG A 59 10.25 -5.91 -9.87
C ARG A 59 10.32 -7.44 -9.89
N ASN A 60 9.18 -8.06 -9.64
CA ASN A 60 9.02 -9.52 -9.67
C ASN A 60 8.05 -9.96 -10.78
N GLY A 61 7.84 -9.11 -11.79
CA GLY A 61 7.02 -9.39 -12.97
C GLY A 61 7.88 -9.72 -14.19
N ASP A 62 7.38 -9.39 -15.38
CA ASP A 62 8.21 -9.28 -16.57
C ASP A 62 8.63 -7.84 -16.90
N ASP A 63 9.43 -7.67 -17.95
CA ASP A 63 10.00 -6.38 -18.34
C ASP A 63 8.98 -5.24 -18.45
N SER A 64 7.71 -5.53 -18.79
CA SER A 64 6.67 -4.50 -18.88
C SER A 64 6.08 -4.18 -17.51
N GLU A 65 5.90 -5.19 -16.66
CA GLU A 65 5.37 -5.05 -15.30
C GLU A 65 6.40 -4.38 -14.39
N ASP A 66 7.68 -4.75 -14.51
CA ASP A 66 8.78 -4.16 -13.75
C ASP A 66 8.95 -2.67 -14.06
N LYS A 67 8.72 -2.24 -15.31
CA LYS A 67 8.66 -0.82 -15.66
C LYS A 67 7.45 -0.11 -15.06
N GLY A 68 6.32 -0.81 -14.90
CA GLY A 68 5.18 -0.31 -14.16
C GLY A 68 5.53 -0.05 -12.70
N ASP A 69 6.17 -1.02 -12.05
CA ASP A 69 6.66 -0.90 -10.67
C ASP A 69 7.62 0.30 -10.52
N GLU A 70 8.57 0.45 -11.46
CA GLU A 70 9.51 1.58 -11.49
C GLU A 70 8.80 2.93 -11.61
N LEU A 71 7.85 3.03 -12.53
CA LEU A 71 7.10 4.27 -12.75
C LEU A 71 6.23 4.62 -11.54
N LEU A 72 5.67 3.63 -10.83
CA LEU A 72 4.96 3.86 -9.56
C LEU A 72 5.87 4.51 -8.51
N VAL A 73 7.11 4.03 -8.39
CA VAL A 73 8.09 4.61 -7.46
C VAL A 73 8.56 5.99 -7.93
N GLU A 74 8.81 6.19 -9.23
CA GLU A 74 9.16 7.51 -9.78
C GLU A 74 8.08 8.55 -9.47
N LEU A 75 6.81 8.16 -9.56
CA LEU A 75 5.65 9.01 -9.29
C LEU A 75 5.18 8.94 -7.83
N ALA A 76 5.97 8.38 -6.90
CA ALA A 76 5.52 8.09 -5.54
C ALA A 76 4.94 9.31 -4.80
N ASP A 77 5.49 10.50 -5.01
CA ASP A 77 5.01 11.75 -4.41
C ASP A 77 3.63 12.21 -4.88
N HIS A 78 3.10 11.63 -5.96
CA HIS A 78 1.74 11.90 -6.43
C HIS A 78 0.66 11.09 -5.69
N PHE A 79 1.06 10.09 -4.90
CA PHE A 79 0.17 9.18 -4.18
C PHE A 79 0.44 9.21 -2.68
N ASN A 80 -0.54 8.74 -1.90
CA ASN A 80 -0.33 8.40 -0.50
C ASN A 80 -0.02 6.91 -0.40
N TRP A 81 0.78 6.50 0.57
CA TRP A 81 1.22 5.12 0.72
C TRP A 81 0.96 4.60 2.13
N PHE A 82 0.65 3.31 2.23
CA PHE A 82 0.59 2.58 3.50
C PHE A 82 1.22 1.19 3.34
N PRO A 83 1.85 0.65 4.41
CA PRO A 83 2.42 -0.69 4.35
C PRO A 83 1.33 -1.77 4.32
N HIS A 84 1.52 -2.75 3.45
CA HIS A 84 0.68 -3.94 3.31
C HIS A 84 1.48 -5.24 3.57
N MET A 85 2.34 -5.21 4.60
CA MET A 85 3.39 -6.20 4.91
C MET A 85 4.46 -6.35 3.82
N TRP A 86 5.57 -7.05 4.09
CA TRP A 86 6.69 -7.15 3.14
C TRP A 86 6.45 -8.14 2.01
N ARG A 87 5.95 -9.35 2.31
CA ARG A 87 5.64 -10.37 1.31
C ARG A 87 4.19 -10.83 1.41
N HIS A 88 3.27 -9.88 1.65
CA HIS A 88 1.85 -10.19 1.71
C HIS A 88 1.53 -11.36 2.66
N ASN A 89 2.20 -11.37 3.82
CA ASN A 89 2.16 -12.45 4.80
C ASN A 89 0.80 -12.50 5.53
N HIS A 90 0.31 -13.70 5.83
CA HIS A 90 -0.81 -13.88 6.76
C HIS A 90 -0.33 -13.74 8.21
N ALA A 91 -0.99 -12.89 8.99
CA ALA A 91 -0.60 -12.58 10.35
C ALA A 91 -0.65 -13.80 11.28
N HIS A 92 -1.70 -14.62 11.20
CA HIS A 92 -1.92 -15.76 12.08
C HIS A 92 -0.92 -16.91 11.88
N GLU A 93 -0.22 -16.95 10.75
CA GLU A 93 0.80 -17.96 10.46
C GLU A 93 2.13 -17.67 11.17
N HIS A 94 2.23 -16.52 11.85
CA HIS A 94 3.50 -15.98 12.30
C HIS A 94 3.45 -15.45 13.74
N ASN A 95 4.61 -15.51 14.41
CA ASN A 95 4.82 -14.98 15.75
C ASN A 95 5.27 -13.51 15.73
N SER A 96 5.32 -12.86 16.89
CA SER A 96 5.71 -11.44 17.02
C SER A 96 7.06 -11.13 16.39
N THR A 97 8.08 -11.96 16.65
CA THR A 97 9.43 -11.74 16.11
C THR A 97 9.45 -11.71 14.59
N TYR A 98 8.72 -12.63 13.94
CA TYR A 98 8.61 -12.68 12.49
C TYR A 98 7.84 -11.46 11.95
N LEU A 99 6.70 -11.12 12.58
CA LEU A 99 5.88 -9.97 12.17
C LEU A 99 6.66 -8.65 12.27
N GLU A 100 7.40 -8.44 13.35
CA GLU A 100 8.24 -7.26 13.50
C GLU A 100 9.35 -7.21 12.44
N ALA A 101 10.02 -8.34 12.18
CA ALA A 101 11.10 -8.40 11.18
C ALA A 101 10.57 -8.12 9.76
N THR A 102 9.44 -8.72 9.38
CA THR A 102 8.86 -8.53 8.04
C THR A 102 8.31 -7.11 7.88
N MET A 103 7.70 -6.51 8.91
CA MET A 103 7.27 -5.11 8.86
C MET A 103 8.45 -4.15 8.77
N ALA A 104 9.54 -4.41 9.50
CA ALA A 104 10.76 -3.61 9.42
C ALA A 104 11.39 -3.66 8.02
N GLN A 105 11.36 -4.82 7.35
CA GLN A 105 11.81 -4.94 5.96
C GLN A 105 10.97 -4.04 5.01
N ASN A 106 9.65 -4.03 5.18
CA ASN A 106 8.78 -3.17 4.35
C ASN A 106 9.02 -1.68 4.62
N LEU A 107 9.25 -1.30 5.89
CA LEU A 107 9.63 0.06 6.26
C LEU A 107 10.96 0.48 5.62
N MET A 108 11.98 -0.38 5.70
CA MET A 108 13.28 -0.11 5.07
C MET A 108 13.16 0.04 3.56
N PHE A 109 12.34 -0.79 2.91
CA PHE A 109 12.05 -0.65 1.49
C PHE A 109 11.44 0.72 1.17
N ALA A 110 10.41 1.13 1.90
CA ALA A 110 9.78 2.45 1.70
C ALA A 110 10.80 3.59 1.84
N GLN A 111 11.69 3.52 2.83
CA GLN A 111 12.75 4.52 3.03
C GLN A 111 13.75 4.54 1.87
N ASN A 112 14.21 3.37 1.42
CA ASN A 112 15.19 3.25 0.34
C ASN A 112 14.62 3.72 -1.01
N MET A 113 13.36 3.38 -1.29
CA MET A 113 12.65 3.78 -2.51
C MET A 113 12.01 5.17 -2.41
N ARG A 114 12.14 5.84 -1.24
CA ARG A 114 11.58 7.17 -0.95
C ARG A 114 10.05 7.23 -1.12
N LEU A 115 9.34 6.16 -0.75
CA LEU A 115 7.88 6.16 -0.72
C LEU A 115 7.37 7.01 0.45
N PRO A 116 6.51 8.02 0.21
CA PRO A 116 6.02 8.90 1.27
C PRO A 116 4.89 8.23 2.08
N VAL A 117 5.26 7.40 3.06
CA VAL A 117 4.34 6.84 4.06
C VAL A 117 4.09 7.88 5.15
N ARG A 118 3.05 8.70 4.96
CA ARG A 118 2.80 9.91 5.79
C ARG A 118 1.88 9.68 6.98
N TYR A 119 1.08 8.61 6.95
CA TYR A 119 0.03 8.37 7.92
C TYR A 119 0.37 7.14 8.77
N PRO A 120 0.01 7.15 10.07
CA PRO A 120 0.09 5.98 10.93
C PRO A 120 -1.06 5.01 10.61
N TYR A 121 -1.07 4.51 9.37
CA TYR A 121 -2.11 3.65 8.80
C TYR A 121 -1.46 2.46 8.11
N ALA A 122 -2.00 1.27 8.30
CA ALA A 122 -1.54 0.03 7.71
C ALA A 122 -2.73 -0.91 7.55
N ILE A 123 -2.67 -1.79 6.55
CA ILE A 123 -3.68 -2.82 6.32
C ILE A 123 -2.96 -4.17 6.30
N ALA A 124 -3.48 -5.15 7.05
CA ALA A 124 -2.99 -6.52 6.99
C ALA A 124 -3.55 -7.22 5.74
N PRO A 125 -2.74 -8.03 5.03
CA PRO A 125 -3.19 -8.88 3.93
C PRO A 125 -4.48 -9.64 4.26
N GLN A 126 -5.50 -9.47 3.39
CA GLN A 126 -6.86 -10.02 3.56
C GLN A 126 -7.52 -9.74 4.91
N HIS A 127 -7.08 -8.69 5.61
CA HIS A 127 -7.46 -8.36 6.98
C HIS A 127 -7.15 -9.48 8.00
N ASP A 128 -6.21 -10.36 7.69
CA ASP A 128 -5.81 -11.44 8.58
C ASP A 128 -5.16 -10.88 9.85
N GLY A 129 -5.55 -11.44 11.00
CA GLY A 129 -5.14 -10.98 12.33
C GLY A 129 -5.93 -9.78 12.87
N VAL A 130 -6.75 -9.12 12.04
CA VAL A 130 -7.77 -8.16 12.53
C VAL A 130 -8.97 -8.92 13.07
N TYR A 131 -9.48 -9.89 12.30
CA TYR A 131 -10.46 -10.86 12.78
C TYR A 131 -10.22 -12.25 12.16
N PRO A 132 -10.07 -13.32 12.97
CA PRO A 132 -9.97 -13.27 14.44
C PRO A 132 -8.77 -12.43 14.88
N VAL A 133 -8.84 -11.89 16.10
CA VAL A 133 -7.82 -10.95 16.59
C VAL A 133 -6.53 -11.71 16.88
N HIS A 134 -5.43 -11.28 16.25
CA HIS A 134 -4.07 -11.73 16.56
C HIS A 134 -3.31 -10.66 17.33
N SER A 135 -3.13 -10.82 18.64
CA SER A 135 -2.52 -9.78 19.50
C SER A 135 -1.12 -9.37 19.07
N GLU A 136 -0.34 -10.29 18.50
CA GLU A 136 1.03 -10.01 18.08
C GLU A 136 1.08 -9.08 16.87
N LEU A 137 0.08 -9.12 15.99
CA LEU A 137 -0.04 -8.17 14.87
C LEU A 137 -0.10 -6.73 15.37
N TYR A 138 -0.99 -6.45 16.32
CA TYR A 138 -1.16 -5.12 16.89
C TYR A 138 0.07 -4.65 17.68
N ARG A 139 0.76 -5.57 18.36
CA ARG A 139 2.02 -5.25 19.05
C ARG A 139 3.12 -4.87 18.06
N ALA A 140 3.24 -5.61 16.97
CA ALA A 140 4.21 -5.33 15.92
C ALA A 140 3.92 -3.98 15.24
N TRP A 141 2.66 -3.70 14.84
CA TRP A 141 2.26 -2.41 14.27
C TRP A 141 2.49 -1.22 15.19
N LYS A 142 2.33 -1.41 16.50
CA LYS A 142 2.61 -0.32 17.46
C LYS A 142 4.10 -0.04 17.60
N LYS A 143 4.95 -1.04 17.34
CA LYS A 143 6.38 -1.00 17.61
C LYS A 143 7.19 -0.52 16.41
N VAL A 144 6.84 -0.98 15.21
CA VAL A 144 7.50 -0.67 13.94
C VAL A 144 6.91 0.59 13.33
#